data_AF-N4TEI7-F1
#
_entry.id   AF-N4TEI7-F1
#
_cell.length_a   1.000
_cell.length_b   1.000
_cell.length_c   1.000
_cell.angle_alpha   90.00
_cell.angle_beta   90.00
_cell.angle_gamma   90.00
#
_symmetry.space_group_name_H-M   'P 1'
#
loop_
_entity.id
_entity.type
_entity.pdbx_description
1 polymer ?
#
loop_
_entity_poly.entity_id
_entity_poly.type
_entity_poly.pdbx_seq_one_letter_code
_entity_poly.pdbx_strand_id
1 'polypeptide(L)'
;MAILSHLPRQSKYARHKREKQGSPKLLFVAFDGTWHGSVKSSKETVVSSLPDLISKGEEVRKIRVNGLGGWGTRRNVITAYRNIADDYNKGDRIIFCGYSRGAWAARYLAMIIECLGLVRDGDTEFFKRLYDACKKDPYLTKANKDDLRRNYKCWS
;
A
#
# COMPACT_ATOMS: atom_id res chain seq x y z
N MET A 1 44.77 -10.55 17.83
CA MET A 1 43.56 -10.99 17.09
C MET A 1 42.40 -10.09 17.49
N ALA A 2 41.98 -9.16 16.62
CA ALA A 2 40.84 -8.30 16.86
C ALA A 2 39.63 -8.87 16.10
N ILE A 3 38.60 -9.28 16.83
CA ILE A 3 37.35 -9.78 16.27
C ILE A 3 36.55 -8.55 15.85
N LEU A 4 36.57 -8.24 14.56
CA LEU A 4 35.74 -7.19 13.97
C LEU A 4 34.28 -7.70 13.94
N SER A 5 33.51 -7.37 14.97
CA SER A 5 32.07 -7.63 14.98
C SER A 5 31.41 -6.79 13.88
N HIS A 6 30.88 -7.48 12.86
CA HIS A 6 30.04 -6.87 11.83
C HIS A 6 28.77 -6.31 12.49
N LEU A 7 28.75 -4.99 12.71
CA LEU A 7 27.51 -4.29 13.02
C LEU A 7 26.58 -4.37 11.80
N PRO A 8 25.30 -4.72 11.98
CA PRO A 8 24.35 -4.73 10.87
C PRO A 8 24.22 -3.31 10.31
N ARG A 9 24.39 -3.21 8.99
CA ARG A 9 24.22 -1.97 8.21
C ARG A 9 22.76 -1.52 8.34
N GLN A 10 22.47 -0.67 9.31
CA GLN A 10 21.17 -0.06 9.49
C GLN A 10 20.77 0.66 8.18
N SER A 11 19.67 0.21 7.59
CA SER A 11 19.07 0.84 6.41
C SER A 11 18.66 2.27 6.76
N LYS A 12 19.15 3.27 6.01
CA LYS A 12 18.80 4.69 6.14
C LYS A 12 17.30 4.99 5.92
N TYR A 13 16.49 3.96 5.67
CA TYR A 13 15.06 4.05 5.37
C TYR A 13 14.15 3.46 6.45
N ALA A 14 14.68 2.90 7.54
CA ALA A 14 13.89 2.41 8.66
C ALA A 14 13.29 3.60 9.44
N ARG A 15 12.20 4.19 8.93
CA ARG A 15 11.41 5.17 9.68
C ARG A 15 10.57 4.41 10.70
N HIS A 16 10.98 4.44 11.96
CA HIS A 16 10.09 4.04 13.05
C HIS A 16 8.91 5.03 13.12
N LYS A 17 7.76 4.62 12.59
CA LYS A 17 6.52 5.39 12.63
C LYS A 17 6.02 5.47 14.07
N ARG A 18 6.22 6.64 14.72
CA ARG A 18 5.58 6.94 16.01
C ARG A 18 4.06 6.92 15.84
N GLU A 19 3.35 6.36 16.80
CA GLU A 19 1.89 6.44 16.85
C GLU A 19 1.49 7.92 16.92
N LYS A 20 0.83 8.41 15.86
CA LYS A 20 0.27 9.76 15.86
C LYS A 20 -1.10 9.68 16.53
N GLN A 21 -1.26 10.35 17.67
CA GLN A 21 -2.58 10.64 18.24
C GLN A 21 -3.27 11.67 17.35
N GLY A 22 -4.17 11.19 16.49
CA GLY A 22 -5.06 11.99 15.66
C GLY A 22 -6.40 11.28 15.53
N SER A 23 -7.44 12.00 15.10
CA SER A 23 -8.73 11.39 14.78
C SER A 23 -8.56 10.32 13.69
N PRO A 24 -9.24 9.17 13.80
CA PRO A 24 -9.30 8.19 12.73
C PRO A 24 -9.74 8.83 11.41
N LYS A 25 -8.99 8.62 10.34
CA LYS A 25 -9.32 9.13 9.00
C LYS A 25 -9.73 8.00 8.05
N LEU A 26 -10.37 8.38 6.97
CA LEU A 26 -10.71 7.48 5.87
C LEU A 26 -9.68 7.59 4.75
N LEU A 27 -8.95 6.50 4.48
CA LEU A 27 -8.06 6.37 3.33
C LEU A 27 -8.85 5.87 2.12
N PHE A 28 -9.02 6.73 1.11
CA PHE A 28 -9.69 6.38 -0.14
C PHE A 28 -8.67 6.09 -1.24
N VAL A 29 -8.74 4.89 -1.83
CA VAL A 29 -7.79 4.41 -2.83
C VAL A 29 -8.56 4.07 -4.11
N ALA A 30 -8.30 4.80 -5.19
CA ALA A 30 -8.97 4.63 -6.48
C ALA A 30 -8.09 3.91 -7.50
N PHE A 31 -8.68 2.92 -8.19
CA PHE A 31 -8.09 2.15 -9.29
C PHE A 31 -8.91 2.36 -10.57
N ASP A 32 -8.74 3.50 -11.24
CA ASP A 32 -9.55 3.88 -12.40
C ASP A 32 -8.80 3.74 -13.74
N GLY A 33 -7.89 2.78 -13.88
CA GLY A 33 -7.50 2.20 -15.19
C GLY A 33 -6.86 3.09 -16.29
N THR A 34 -6.78 4.41 -16.13
CA THR A 34 -6.32 5.39 -17.15
C THR A 34 -5.32 6.41 -16.62
N TRP A 35 -4.71 6.17 -15.45
CA TRP A 35 -3.85 7.15 -14.76
C TRP A 35 -2.53 7.40 -15.50
N HIS A 36 -2.60 8.20 -16.57
CA HIS A 36 -1.47 8.80 -17.24
C HIS A 36 -0.84 9.81 -16.27
N GLY A 37 0.48 9.74 -16.12
CA GLY A 37 1.21 10.65 -15.25
C GLY A 37 0.92 12.10 -15.60
N SER A 38 0.69 12.92 -14.57
CA SER A 38 0.79 14.38 -14.59
C SER A 38 0.19 15.12 -15.80
N VAL A 39 -1.13 15.32 -15.89
CA VAL A 39 -1.69 16.42 -16.70
C VAL A 39 -2.96 16.99 -16.05
N LYS A 40 -2.97 18.31 -15.80
CA LYS A 40 -4.18 19.12 -15.60
C LYS A 40 -5.13 18.85 -16.76
N SER A 41 -6.39 18.49 -16.50
CA SER A 41 -7.44 18.27 -17.53
C SER A 41 -7.49 16.86 -18.12
N SER A 42 -8.21 15.98 -17.43
CA SER A 42 -9.04 14.94 -18.07
C SER A 42 -10.27 14.81 -17.18
N LYS A 43 -11.48 14.91 -17.76
CA LYS A 43 -12.76 14.94 -17.01
C LYS A 43 -12.73 13.92 -15.87
N GLU A 44 -12.92 14.41 -14.64
CA GLU A 44 -12.96 13.60 -13.44
C GLU A 44 -13.86 12.39 -13.66
N THR A 45 -13.33 11.18 -13.51
CA THR A 45 -14.17 10.00 -13.38
C THR A 45 -15.02 10.18 -12.11
N VAL A 46 -16.27 9.70 -12.08
CA VAL A 46 -17.13 9.79 -10.87
C VAL A 46 -16.40 9.24 -9.63
N VAL A 47 -15.55 8.24 -9.82
CA VAL A 47 -14.71 7.65 -8.76
C VAL A 47 -13.73 8.66 -8.15
N SER A 48 -13.23 9.60 -8.94
CA SER A 48 -12.24 10.58 -8.50
C SER A 48 -12.82 11.73 -7.69
N SER A 49 -14.12 12.03 -7.84
CA SER A 49 -14.89 13.05 -7.10
C SER A 49 -15.60 12.51 -5.85
N LEU A 50 -15.71 11.18 -5.70
CA LEU A 50 -16.25 10.54 -4.49
C LEU A 50 -15.59 11.01 -3.19
N PRO A 51 -14.25 11.18 -3.10
CA PRO A 51 -13.63 11.72 -1.89
C PRO A 51 -14.17 13.09 -1.50
N ASP A 52 -14.39 13.99 -2.47
CA ASP A 52 -14.88 15.35 -2.21
C ASP A 52 -16.34 15.34 -1.76
N LEU A 53 -17.14 14.37 -2.22
CA LEU A 53 -18.51 14.14 -1.75
C LEU A 53 -18.55 13.57 -0.34
N ILE A 54 -17.64 12.65 0.00
CA ILE A 54 -17.56 12.01 1.33
C ILE A 54 -16.94 12.96 2.37
N SER A 55 -16.09 13.89 1.95
CA SER A 55 -15.41 14.88 2.82
C SER A 55 -16.35 15.79 3.60
N LYS A 56 -17.64 15.86 3.24
CA LYS A 56 -18.65 16.64 3.99
C LYS A 56 -19.00 16.04 5.35
N GLY A 57 -18.63 14.79 5.64
CA GLY A 57 -18.89 14.12 6.92
C GLY A 57 -17.73 13.34 7.54
N GLU A 58 -16.55 13.31 6.88
CA GLU A 58 -15.41 12.47 7.28
C GLU A 58 -14.07 13.16 6.96
N GLU A 59 -13.03 12.93 7.78
CA GLU A 59 -11.65 13.30 7.39
C GLU A 59 -11.16 12.31 6.33
N VAL A 60 -11.27 12.67 5.05
CA VAL A 60 -10.86 11.81 3.93
C VAL A 60 -9.46 12.16 3.47
N ARG A 61 -8.58 11.16 3.39
CA ARG A 61 -7.30 11.25 2.68
C ARG A 61 -7.31 10.36 1.45
N LYS A 62 -7.16 11.00 0.30
CA LYS A 62 -6.99 10.32 -0.99
C LYS A 62 -5.56 9.81 -1.10
N ILE A 63 -5.41 8.49 -1.14
CA ILE A 63 -4.11 7.87 -1.38
C ILE A 63 -3.85 7.93 -2.89
N ARG A 64 -2.83 8.70 -3.28
CA ARG A 64 -2.41 8.78 -4.68
C ARG A 64 -1.63 7.52 -5.04
N VAL A 65 -2.07 6.83 -6.09
CA VAL A 65 -1.33 5.72 -6.69
C VAL A 65 -0.62 6.21 -7.96
N ASN A 66 0.42 7.01 -7.75
CA ASN A 66 1.68 7.01 -8.51
C ASN A 66 1.80 6.01 -9.69
N GLY A 67 1.30 6.30 -10.90
CA GLY A 67 1.78 5.66 -12.13
C GLY A 67 0.99 4.46 -12.69
N LEU A 68 -0.35 4.53 -12.79
CA LEU A 68 -1.16 3.49 -13.47
C LEU A 68 -1.10 3.54 -15.01
N GLY A 69 -0.11 4.21 -15.62
CA GLY A 69 0.09 4.27 -17.06
C GLY A 69 0.99 3.14 -17.55
N GLY A 70 0.42 2.11 -18.20
CA GLY A 70 1.14 1.10 -18.97
C GLY A 70 1.95 0.08 -18.13
N TRP A 71 1.66 -1.22 -18.33
CA TRP A 71 2.49 -2.38 -17.93
C TRP A 71 2.75 -2.60 -16.43
N GLY A 72 1.74 -3.14 -15.73
CA GLY A 72 1.96 -4.05 -14.60
C GLY A 72 0.98 -3.89 -13.43
N THR A 73 -0.22 -4.48 -13.55
CA THR A 73 -1.26 -4.42 -12.50
C THR A 73 -0.74 -4.83 -11.11
N ARG A 74 0.18 -5.79 -11.04
CA ARG A 74 0.82 -6.20 -9.79
C ARG A 74 1.75 -5.14 -9.20
N ARG A 75 2.58 -4.47 -10.01
CA ARG A 75 3.44 -3.37 -9.53
C ARG A 75 2.59 -2.26 -8.93
N ASN A 76 1.49 -1.93 -9.59
CA ASN A 76 0.55 -0.91 -9.15
C ASN A 76 -0.07 -1.27 -7.79
N VAL A 77 -0.43 -2.54 -7.60
CA VAL A 77 -0.94 -3.03 -6.32
C VAL A 77 0.11 -2.93 -5.21
N ILE A 78 1.36 -3.30 -5.47
CA ILE A 78 2.43 -3.17 -4.46
C ILE A 78 2.74 -1.71 -4.12
N THR A 79 2.72 -0.82 -5.11
CA THR A 79 2.87 0.63 -4.88
C THR A 79 1.72 1.17 -4.04
N ALA A 80 0.47 0.78 -4.33
CA ALA A 80 -0.69 1.18 -3.52
C ALA A 80 -0.57 0.65 -2.08
N TYR A 81 -0.17 -0.61 -1.90
CA TYR A 81 0.09 -1.19 -0.58
C TYR A 81 1.12 -0.37 0.21
N ARG A 82 2.25 0.01 -0.42
CA ARG A 82 3.27 0.89 0.19
C ARG A 82 2.68 2.22 0.64
N ASN A 83 1.96 2.91 -0.24
CA ASN A 83 1.42 4.24 0.06
C ASN A 83 0.40 4.19 1.22
N ILE A 84 -0.40 3.12 1.28
CA ILE A 84 -1.32 2.90 2.40
C ILE A 84 -0.54 2.63 3.70
N ALA A 85 0.46 1.74 3.68
CA ALA A 85 1.30 1.45 4.84
C ALA A 85 2.00 2.72 5.39
N ASP A 86 2.48 3.58 4.49
CA ASP A 86 3.12 4.85 4.81
C ASP A 86 2.15 5.86 5.44
N ASP A 87 0.85 5.81 5.10
CA ASP A 87 -0.14 6.79 5.57
C ASP A 87 -1.04 6.30 6.71
N TYR A 88 -1.22 4.99 6.85
CA TYR A 88 -2.15 4.36 7.80
C TYR A 88 -1.67 4.49 9.25
N ASN A 89 -2.58 4.90 10.13
CA ASN A 89 -2.44 4.78 11.58
C ASN A 89 -3.53 3.85 12.12
N LYS A 90 -3.28 3.28 13.30
CA LYS A 90 -4.26 2.42 13.98
C LYS A 90 -5.60 3.15 14.10
N GLY A 91 -6.67 2.51 13.63
CA GLY A 91 -8.02 3.04 13.66
C GLY A 91 -8.46 3.70 12.35
N ASP A 92 -7.54 4.01 11.44
CA ASP A 92 -7.91 4.51 10.10
C ASP A 92 -8.76 3.46 9.36
N ARG A 93 -9.71 3.94 8.56
CA ARG A 93 -10.54 3.10 7.68
C ARG A 93 -10.01 3.16 6.27
N ILE A 94 -10.17 2.09 5.50
CA ILE A 94 -9.67 2.00 4.12
C ILE A 94 -10.82 1.63 3.20
N ILE A 95 -11.02 2.39 2.13
CA ILE A 95 -11.97 2.08 1.06
C ILE A 95 -11.24 1.96 -0.27
N PHE A 96 -11.51 0.87 -0.97
CA PHE A 96 -11.05 0.64 -2.34
C PHE A 96 -12.19 0.90 -3.31
N CYS A 97 -11.90 1.58 -4.42
CA CYS A 97 -12.81 1.70 -5.54
C CYS A 97 -12.06 1.40 -6.84
N GLY A 98 -12.66 0.68 -7.78
CA GLY A 98 -12.04 0.42 -9.08
C GLY A 98 -13.00 -0.18 -10.10
N TYR A 99 -12.66 -0.03 -11.38
CA TYR A 99 -13.44 -0.54 -12.51
C TYR A 99 -12.58 -1.36 -13.48
N SER A 100 -13.15 -2.38 -14.12
CA SER A 100 -12.46 -3.28 -15.06
C SER A 100 -11.16 -3.86 -14.46
N ARG A 101 -9.99 -3.62 -15.07
CA ARG A 101 -8.67 -4.00 -14.52
C ARG A 101 -8.41 -3.43 -13.12
N GLY A 102 -8.96 -2.26 -12.83
CA GLY A 102 -8.86 -1.62 -11.52
C GLY A 102 -9.66 -2.33 -10.43
N ALA A 103 -10.81 -2.94 -10.77
CA ALA A 103 -11.56 -3.74 -9.81
C ALA A 103 -10.78 -5.00 -9.38
N TRP A 104 -10.07 -5.64 -10.32
CA TRP A 104 -9.14 -6.72 -10.00
C TRP A 104 -8.03 -6.23 -9.07
N ALA A 105 -7.41 -5.07 -9.36
CA ALA A 105 -6.35 -4.52 -8.53
C ALA A 105 -6.83 -4.19 -7.10
N ALA A 106 -8.02 -3.60 -6.97
CA ALA A 106 -8.65 -3.33 -5.68
C ALA A 106 -8.86 -4.61 -4.85
N ARG A 107 -9.45 -5.65 -5.46
CA ARG A 107 -9.66 -6.94 -4.79
C ARG A 107 -8.34 -7.61 -4.41
N TYR A 108 -7.35 -7.55 -5.31
CA TYR A 108 -6.05 -8.14 -5.08
C TYR A 108 -5.30 -7.45 -3.94
N LEU A 109 -5.36 -6.12 -3.87
CA LEU A 109 -4.80 -5.36 -2.76
C LEU A 109 -5.49 -5.68 -1.44
N ALA A 110 -6.83 -5.75 -1.42
CA ALA A 110 -7.58 -6.13 -0.23
C ALA A 110 -7.15 -7.50 0.29
N MET A 111 -6.98 -8.49 -0.60
CA MET A 111 -6.46 -9.81 -0.25
C MET A 111 -5.05 -9.73 0.36
N ILE A 112 -4.13 -8.95 -0.21
CA ILE A 112 -2.78 -8.80 0.35
C ILE A 112 -2.83 -8.22 1.76
N ILE A 113 -3.65 -7.20 1.99
CA ILE A 113 -3.81 -6.57 3.31
C ILE A 113 -4.44 -7.56 4.31
N GLU A 114 -5.44 -8.33 3.90
CA GLU A 114 -6.03 -9.39 4.73
C GLU A 114 -5.00 -10.45 5.13
N CYS A 115 -4.16 -10.88 4.18
CA CYS A 115 -3.17 -11.93 4.43
C CYS A 115 -1.98 -11.45 5.29
N LEU A 116 -1.51 -10.22 5.07
CA LEU A 116 -0.26 -9.72 5.66
C LEU A 116 -0.46 -8.68 6.75
N GLY A 117 -1.63 -8.06 6.84
CA GLY A 117 -1.79 -6.76 7.47
C GLY A 117 -1.07 -5.65 6.70
N LEU A 118 -0.97 -4.46 7.30
CA LEU A 118 -0.19 -3.35 6.76
C LEU A 118 1.16 -3.25 7.46
N VAL A 119 2.25 -3.34 6.70
CA VAL A 119 3.61 -3.23 7.25
C VAL A 119 3.85 -1.87 7.91
N ARG A 120 4.49 -1.85 9.09
CA ARG A 120 4.76 -0.64 9.88
C ARG A 120 6.17 -0.10 9.65
N ASP A 121 7.11 -1.01 9.46
CA ASP A 121 8.55 -0.79 9.35
C ASP A 121 9.10 -1.36 8.03
N GLY A 122 8.24 -1.42 7.00
CA GLY A 122 8.60 -1.97 5.69
C GLY A 122 9.65 -1.12 4.98
N ASP A 123 10.70 -1.78 4.51
CA ASP A 123 11.78 -1.16 3.74
C ASP A 123 11.77 -1.62 2.27
N THR A 124 12.77 -1.20 1.50
CA THR A 124 12.90 -1.59 0.09
C THR A 124 12.94 -3.11 -0.11
N GLU A 125 13.56 -3.84 0.81
CA GLU A 125 13.68 -5.30 0.72
C GLU A 125 12.32 -5.98 0.98
N PHE A 126 11.55 -5.50 1.96
CA PHE A 126 10.18 -5.97 2.18
C PHE A 126 9.34 -5.89 0.90
N PHE A 127 9.31 -4.72 0.25
CA PHE A 127 8.47 -4.53 -0.94
C PHE A 127 8.97 -5.33 -2.14
N LYS A 128 10.28 -5.56 -2.25
CA LYS A 128 10.85 -6.44 -3.28
C LYS A 128 10.41 -7.88 -3.06
N ARG A 129 10.56 -8.40 -1.83
CA ARG A 129 10.12 -9.75 -1.45
C ARG A 129 8.63 -9.95 -1.64
N LEU A 130 7.82 -8.95 -1.27
CA LEU A 130 6.37 -8.97 -1.48
C LEU A 130 6.03 -9.08 -2.97
N TYR A 131 6.68 -8.29 -3.82
CA TYR A 131 6.48 -8.37 -5.28
C TYR A 131 6.83 -9.74 -5.84
N ASP A 132 7.97 -10.30 -5.43
CA ASP A 132 8.44 -11.62 -5.87
C ASP A 132 7.51 -12.75 -5.38
N ALA A 133 7.03 -12.66 -4.14
CA ALA A 133 6.04 -13.59 -3.59
C ALA A 133 4.74 -13.55 -4.40
N CYS A 134 4.16 -12.36 -4.61
CA CYS A 134 2.94 -12.18 -5.43
C CYS A 134 3.10 -12.63 -6.88
N LYS A 135 4.34 -12.64 -7.42
CA LYS A 135 4.64 -13.13 -8.78
C LYS A 135 4.64 -14.65 -8.82
N LYS A 136 5.25 -15.31 -7.83
CA LYS A 136 5.37 -16.78 -7.75
C LYS A 136 4.07 -17.44 -7.29
N ASP A 137 3.42 -16.82 -6.31
CA ASP A 137 2.20 -17.28 -5.66
C ASP A 137 1.23 -16.11 -5.56
N PRO A 138 0.33 -15.96 -6.55
CA PRO A 138 -0.62 -14.86 -6.57
C PRO A 138 -1.48 -14.81 -5.30
N TYR A 139 -1.79 -15.93 -4.65
CA TYR A 139 -2.74 -15.96 -3.53
C TYR A 139 -2.07 -15.88 -2.15
N LEU A 140 -0.74 -15.73 -2.08
CA LEU A 140 0.02 -15.61 -0.83
C LEU A 140 -0.37 -16.69 0.20
N THR A 141 -0.10 -17.95 -0.15
CA THR A 141 -0.27 -19.11 0.74
C THR A 141 0.36 -18.90 2.12
N LYS A 142 -0.09 -19.71 3.10
CA LYS A 142 0.31 -19.56 4.51
C LYS A 142 1.84 -19.49 4.72
N ALA A 143 2.60 -20.33 4.03
CA ALA A 143 4.05 -20.33 4.12
C ALA A 143 4.68 -19.01 3.65
N ASN A 144 4.19 -18.44 2.54
CA ASN A 144 4.70 -17.19 2.00
C ASN A 144 4.36 -15.98 2.87
N LYS A 145 3.15 -15.93 3.46
CA LYS A 145 2.79 -14.84 4.37
C LYS A 145 3.60 -14.87 5.67
N ASP A 146 3.85 -16.05 6.24
CA ASP A 146 4.63 -16.19 7.47
C ASP A 146 6.10 -15.79 7.24
N ASP A 147 6.66 -16.13 6.07
CA ASP A 147 8.00 -15.72 5.67
C ASP A 147 8.13 -14.20 5.48
N LEU A 148 7.16 -13.57 4.81
CA LEU A 148 7.14 -12.12 4.62
C LEU A 148 7.05 -11.36 5.95
N ARG A 149 6.33 -11.91 6.93
CA ARG A 149 6.16 -11.29 8.26
C ARG A 149 7.32 -11.52 9.22
N ARG A 150 8.19 -12.51 8.97
CA ARG A 150 9.19 -13.03 9.94
C ARG A 150 10.08 -11.95 10.61
N ASN A 151 10.25 -10.78 9.99
CA ASN A 151 11.08 -9.68 10.51
C ASN A 151 10.41 -8.30 10.45
N TYR A 152 9.10 -8.23 10.21
CA TYR A 152 8.40 -6.96 10.03
C TYR A 152 7.18 -6.90 10.95
N LYS A 153 6.94 -5.71 11.48
CA LYS A 153 5.74 -5.43 12.28
C LYS A 153 4.63 -5.05 11.32
N CYS A 154 3.45 -5.61 11.51
CA CYS A 154 2.26 -5.24 10.75
C CYS A 154 1.16 -4.75 11.68
N TRP A 155 0.33 -3.83 11.18
CA TRP A 155 -1.01 -3.61 11.71
C TRP A 155 -1.86 -4.83 11.35
N SER A 156 -2.53 -5.40 12.35
CA SER A 156 -3.50 -6.50 12.22
C SER A 156 -4.91 -5.95 12.31
#